data_AF-A0A819NBN0-F1
#
_entry.id   AF-A0A819NBN0-F1
#
_cell.length_a   1.000
_cell.length_b   1.000
_cell.length_c   1.000
_cell.angle_alpha   90.00
_cell.angle_beta   90.00
_cell.angle_gamma   90.00
#
_symmetry.space_group_name_H-M   'P 1'
#
loop_
_entity.id
_entity.type
_entity.pdbx_description
1 polymer ?
#
loop_
_entity_poly.entity_id
_entity_poly.type
_entity_poly.pdbx_seq_one_letter_code
_entity_poly.pdbx_strand_id
1 'polypeptide(L)' 'KTDIEDAFEAVASSTDSLTADDTLINTVVPRDVQYLWSDKYRWHKPRVFNKVYPGYDWNQYNKKTL' A
#
# COMPACT_ATOMS: atom_id res chain seq x y z
N LYS A 1 16.03 49.97 26.84
CA LYS A 1 14.84 49.16 26.42
C LYS A 1 15.16 48.44 25.12
N THR A 2 15.81 49.15 24.21
CA THR A 2 16.49 48.69 22.98
C THR A 2 17.32 47.41 23.13
N ASP A 3 18.00 47.21 24.26
CA ASP A 3 19.00 46.13 24.39
C ASP A 3 18.39 44.73 24.47
N ILE A 4 17.12 44.65 24.92
CA ILE A 4 16.39 43.38 25.01
C ILE A 4 15.84 42.99 23.63
N GLU A 5 15.35 43.97 22.88
CA GLU A 5 14.84 43.77 21.53
C GLU A 5 15.97 43.33 20.57
N ASP A 6 17.15 43.95 20.68
CA ASP A 6 18.34 43.63 19.87
C ASP A 6 18.90 42.22 20.17
N ALA A 7 18.88 41.82 21.45
CA ALA A 7 19.27 40.47 21.86
C ALA A 7 18.28 39.39 21.38
N PHE A 8 16.98 39.71 21.36
CA PHE A 8 15.95 38.82 20.84
C PHE A 8 16.06 38.62 19.33
N GLU A 9 16.33 39.71 18.60
CA GLU A 9 16.50 39.66 17.14
C GLU A 9 17.76 38.87 16.72
N ALA A 10 18.85 39.00 17.48
CA ALA A 10 20.06 38.18 17.28
C ALA A 10 19.81 36.68 17.50
N VAL A 11 19.00 36.31 18.51
CA VAL A 11 18.64 34.91 18.77
C VAL A 11 17.71 34.37 17.68
N ALA A 12 16.68 35.14 17.30
CA ALA A 12 15.75 34.76 16.24
C ALA A 12 16.47 34.54 14.89
N SER A 13 17.41 35.43 14.54
CA SER A 13 18.24 35.28 13.33
C SER A 13 19.16 34.06 13.39
N SER A 14 19.65 33.67 14.56
CA SER A 14 20.47 32.47 14.73
C SER A 14 19.66 31.18 14.54
N THR A 15 18.40 31.18 14.98
CA THR A 15 17.50 30.01 14.90
C THR A 15 16.81 29.83 13.54
N ASP A 16 16.84 30.83 12.65
CA ASP A 16 16.19 30.80 11.33
C ASP A 16 16.73 29.65 10.43
N SER A 17 18.00 29.31 10.61
CA SER A 17 18.64 28.16 9.95
C SER A 17 18.03 26.80 10.35
N LEU A 18 17.40 26.71 11.53
CA LEU A 18 16.75 25.51 12.05
C LEU A 18 15.26 25.44 11.71
N THR A 19 14.65 26.54 11.25
CA THR A 19 13.21 26.58 10.89
C THR A 19 12.95 26.36 9.41
N ALA A 20 14.01 26.40 8.59
CA ALA A 20 13.89 26.21 7.15
C ALA A 20 13.48 24.77 6.78
N ASP A 21 13.94 23.76 7.52
CA ASP A 21 13.58 22.35 7.29
C ASP A 21 12.25 21.94 7.95
N ASP A 22 11.82 22.65 9.01
CA ASP A 22 10.54 22.43 9.69
C ASP A 22 9.33 22.61 8.75
N THR A 23 9.46 23.48 7.74
CA THR A 23 8.40 23.68 6.72
C THR A 23 8.18 22.43 5.85
N LEU A 24 9.19 21.57 5.72
CA LEU A 24 9.12 20.35 4.92
C LEU A 24 8.38 19.22 5.66
N ILE A 25 8.32 19.27 6.99
CA ILE A 25 7.66 18.25 7.82
C ILE A 25 6.14 18.24 7.60
N ASN A 26 5.54 19.41 7.37
CA ASN A 26 4.10 19.55 7.12
C ASN A 26 3.70 19.43 5.65
N THR A 27 4.66 19.23 4.76
CA THR A 27 4.35 19.09 3.33
C THR A 27 3.72 17.72 3.09
N VAL A 28 2.45 17.70 2.68
CA VAL A 28 1.74 16.47 2.33
C VAL A 28 2.33 15.88 1.05
N VAL A 29 3.28 14.96 1.20
CA VAL A 29 3.82 14.19 0.08
C VAL A 29 2.76 13.16 -0.34
N PRO A 30 2.35 13.09 -1.63
CA PRO A 30 1.42 12.06 -2.10
C PRO A 30 2.02 10.67 -1.86
N ARG A 31 1.36 9.87 -1.03
CA ARG A 31 1.82 8.54 -0.59
C ARG A 31 1.47 7.46 -1.61
N ASP A 32 1.66 7.72 -2.90
CA ASP A 32 1.31 6.80 -3.97
C ASP A 32 2.43 5.80 -4.30
N VAL A 33 3.43 5.67 -3.42
CA VAL A 33 4.48 4.66 -3.52
C VAL A 33 3.87 3.30 -3.13
N GLN A 34 3.25 2.65 -4.09
CA GLN A 34 2.89 1.23 -4.00
C GLN A 34 4.19 0.43 -3.99
N TYR A 35 4.66 0.08 -2.80
CA TYR A 35 5.85 -0.75 -2.66
C TYR A 35 5.58 -2.14 -3.24
N LEU A 36 6.55 -2.71 -3.97
CA LEU A 36 6.43 -4.04 -4.59
C LEU A 36 6.05 -5.17 -3.61
N TRP A 37 6.27 -4.98 -2.30
CA TRP A 37 5.92 -5.94 -1.26
C TRP A 37 4.49 -5.81 -0.73
N SER A 38 3.75 -4.73 -1.05
CA SER A 38 2.40 -4.48 -0.55
C SER A 38 1.42 -5.61 -0.89
N ASP A 39 1.69 -6.30 -2.00
CA ASP A 39 0.82 -7.35 -2.51
C ASP A 39 1.08 -8.74 -1.91
N LYS A 40 2.13 -8.89 -1.09
CA LYS A 40 2.57 -10.19 -0.55
C LYS A 40 1.49 -10.94 0.24
N TYR A 41 0.60 -10.21 0.92
CA TYR A 41 -0.41 -10.78 1.82
C TYR A 41 -1.84 -10.51 1.40
N ARG A 42 -2.07 -10.12 0.13
CA ARG A 42 -3.43 -9.89 -0.37
C ARG A 42 -4.19 -11.21 -0.42
N TRP A 43 -5.36 -11.25 0.19
CA TRP A 43 -6.20 -12.45 0.18
C TRP A 43 -6.72 -12.71 -1.24
N HIS A 44 -6.10 -13.68 -1.92
CA HIS A 44 -6.50 -14.06 -3.27
C HIS A 44 -7.59 -15.13 -3.22
N LYS A 45 -8.53 -15.01 -4.16
CA LYS A 45 -9.54 -16.05 -4.40
C LYS A 45 -8.85 -17.31 -4.91
N PRO A 46 -9.09 -18.50 -4.33
CA PRO A 46 -8.47 -19.72 -4.81
C PRO A 46 -8.94 -20.01 -6.23
N ARG A 47 -8.00 -20.14 -7.17
CA ARG A 47 -8.30 -20.55 -8.55
C ARG A 47 -8.45 -22.07 -8.58
N VAL A 48 -9.63 -22.56 -8.18
CA VAL A 48 -9.96 -23.98 -8.29
C VAL A 48 -10.35 -24.30 -9.74
N PHE A 49 -9.52 -25.07 -10.44
CA PHE A 49 -9.93 -25.79 -11.64
C PHE A 49 -10.53 -27.11 -11.20
N ASN A 50 -11.82 -27.10 -10.90
CA ASN A 50 -12.53 -28.35 -10.65
C ASN A 50 -12.44 -29.19 -11.92
N LYS A 51 -11.69 -30.30 -11.86
CA LYS A 51 -11.73 -31.34 -12.89
C LYS A 51 -13.05 -32.08 -12.70
N VAL A 52 -14.10 -31.56 -13.34
CA VAL A 52 -15.39 -32.24 -13.40
C VAL A 52 -15.14 -33.53 -14.16
N TYR A 53 -15.19 -34.66 -13.45
CA TYR A 53 -15.21 -35.98 -14.08
C TYR A 53 -16.63 -36.20 -14.59
N PRO A 54 -16.88 -36.24 -15.91
CA PRO A 54 -18.18 -36.66 -16.42
C PRO A 54 -18.35 -38.13 -16.07
N GLY A 55 -19.22 -38.41 -15.10
CA GLY A 55 -19.47 -39.75 -14.60
C GLY A 55 -20.95 -40.06 -14.64
N TYR A 56 -21.47 -40.37 -15.83
CA TYR A 56 -22.56 -41.34 -16.01
C TYR A 56 -22.72 -41.63 -17.51
N ASP A 57 -22.31 -42.81 -17.94
CA ASP A 57 -22.63 -43.31 -19.28
C ASP A 57 -24.03 -43.93 -19.24
N TRP A 58 -25.00 -43.23 -19.83
CA TRP A 58 -26.40 -43.68 -19.95
C TRP A 58 -26.56 -44.92 -20.84
N ASN A 59 -25.47 -45.44 -21.41
CA ASN A 59 -25.50 -46.56 -22.34
C ASN A 59 -25.49 -47.96 -21.68
N GLN A 60 -25.77 -48.07 -20.36
CA GLN A 60 -25.93 -49.39 -19.71
C GLN A 60 -27.10 -50.21 -20.28
N TYR A 61 -28.13 -49.55 -20.79
CA TYR A 61 -29.35 -50.19 -21.28
C TYR A 61 -29.26 -50.71 -22.73
N ASN A 62 -28.24 -50.32 -23.49
CA ASN A 62 -28.07 -50.75 -24.89
C ASN A 62 -27.07 -51.91 -25.04
N LYS A 63 -26.66 -52.55 -23.94
CA LYS A 63 -25.85 -53.78 -24.00
C LYS A 63 -26.72 -54.92 -24.52
N LYS A 64 -26.97 -54.96 -25.83
CA LYS A 64 -27.52 -56.13 -26.50
C LYS A 64 -26.45 -57.22 -26.46
N THR A 65 -26.59 -58.16 -25.54
CA THR A 65 -25.83 -59.40 -25.55
C THR A 65 -26.20 -60.17 -26.82
N LEU A 66 -25.22 -60.40 -27.70
CA LEU A 66 -25.31 -61.36 -28.80
C LEU A 66 -25.19 -62.79 -28.27
#